data_AF-A0A3S9XFU8-F1
#
_entry.id   AF-A0A3S9XFU8-F1
#
_cell.length_a   1.000
_cell.length_b   1.000
_cell.length_c   1.000
_cell.angle_alpha   90.00
_cell.angle_beta   90.00
_cell.angle_gamma   90.00
#
_symmetry.space_group_name_H-M   'P 1'
#
loop_
_entity.id
_entity.type
_entity.pdbx_description
1 polymer ?
#
loop_
_entity_poly.entity_id
_entity_poly.type
_entity_poly.pdbx_seq_one_letter_code
_entity_poly.pdbx_strand_id
1 'polypeptide(L)'
;MTDSQSSSQFVPLVKRSQCTSMNVLYFDSTAPAKNLLDCATKRIYLAGDLSTIVNEVDNLPTKAIKKMVLASELLRSDSLALIETVQNRYRSK
;
A
#
# COMPACT_ATOMS: atom_id res chain seq x y z
N MET A 1 7.99 -21.88 -29.13
CA MET A 1 8.73 -21.30 -27.98
C MET A 1 7.68 -21.05 -26.92
N THR A 2 7.75 -21.79 -25.82
CA THR A 2 6.75 -21.74 -24.74
C THR A 2 6.93 -20.43 -23.98
N ASP A 3 5.92 -19.57 -24.06
CA ASP A 3 5.75 -18.46 -23.13
C ASP A 3 5.69 -19.05 -21.73
N SER A 4 6.82 -19.00 -21.02
CA SER A 4 6.88 -19.33 -19.61
C SER A 4 5.98 -18.34 -18.91
N GLN A 5 4.74 -18.74 -18.60
CA GLN A 5 3.85 -18.00 -17.72
C GLN A 5 4.58 -17.83 -16.40
N SER A 6 5.21 -16.67 -16.21
CA SER A 6 5.62 -16.16 -14.92
C SER A 6 4.36 -16.09 -14.07
N SER A 7 4.05 -17.15 -13.32
CA SER A 7 2.89 -17.15 -12.45
C SER A 7 3.18 -16.17 -11.31
N SER A 8 2.71 -14.94 -11.43
CA SER A 8 2.80 -13.95 -10.36
C SER A 8 2.20 -14.56 -9.09
N GLN A 9 3.01 -14.67 -8.04
CA GLN A 9 2.58 -15.20 -6.75
C GLN A 9 2.21 -14.02 -5.85
N PHE A 10 0.92 -13.69 -5.85
CA PHE A 10 0.38 -12.64 -4.99
C PHE A 10 0.24 -13.14 -3.56
N VAL A 11 0.85 -12.43 -2.61
CA VAL A 11 0.76 -12.77 -1.18
C VAL A 11 0.18 -11.60 -0.39
N PRO A 12 -0.60 -11.87 0.67
CA PRO A 12 -1.25 -10.84 1.46
C PRO A 12 -0.23 -10.09 2.33
N LEU A 13 -0.47 -8.79 2.47
CA LEU A 13 0.34 -7.85 3.20
C LEU A 13 -0.29 -7.61 4.58
N VAL A 14 -0.20 -8.57 5.51
CA VAL A 14 -0.95 -8.48 6.78
C VAL A 14 -0.06 -8.72 8.00
N LYS A 15 0.00 -7.72 8.89
CA LYS A 15 -0.08 -7.93 10.35
C LYS A 15 -1.55 -7.84 10.72
N ARG A 16 -2.09 -8.87 11.39
CA ARG A 16 -3.53 -8.99 11.72
C ARG A 16 -4.01 -7.72 12.45
N SER A 17 -4.83 -6.91 11.79
CA SER A 17 -5.59 -5.85 12.45
C SER A 17 -6.89 -6.45 12.99
N GLN A 18 -7.17 -6.27 14.28
CA GLN A 18 -8.34 -6.81 14.98
C GLN A 18 -9.64 -6.00 14.71
N CYS A 19 -9.79 -5.46 13.49
CA CYS A 19 -11.03 -4.79 13.09
C CYS A 19 -11.71 -5.59 11.96
N THR A 20 -13.01 -5.77 12.11
CA THR A 20 -13.87 -6.77 11.44
C THR A 20 -14.06 -6.59 9.92
N SER A 21 -13.38 -5.62 9.30
CA SER A 21 -13.29 -5.48 7.84
C SER A 21 -11.83 -5.22 7.46
N MET A 22 -11.02 -6.28 7.36
CA MET A 22 -9.66 -6.15 6.86
C MET A 22 -9.67 -6.00 5.34
N ASN A 23 -9.34 -4.81 4.84
CA ASN A 23 -8.88 -4.66 3.45
C ASN A 23 -7.51 -5.35 3.37
N VAL A 24 -7.47 -6.55 2.78
CA VAL A 24 -6.22 -7.30 2.61
C VAL A 24 -5.60 -6.89 1.28
N LEU A 25 -4.45 -6.25 1.35
CA LEU A 25 -3.71 -5.84 0.16
C LEU A 25 -2.74 -6.94 -0.24
N TYR A 26 -2.61 -7.21 -1.54
CA TYR A 26 -1.72 -8.23 -2.08
C TYR A 26 -0.58 -7.58 -2.86
N PHE A 27 0.59 -8.21 -2.86
CA PHE A 27 1.70 -7.82 -3.73
C PHE A 27 2.29 -9.03 -4.44
N ASP A 28 2.83 -8.81 -5.64
CA ASP A 28 3.54 -9.85 -6.37
C ASP A 28 4.88 -10.13 -5.70
N SER A 29 4.98 -11.26 -5.01
CA SER A 29 6.20 -11.68 -4.32
C SER A 29 7.36 -12.02 -5.27
N THR A 30 7.10 -12.17 -6.57
CA THR A 30 8.13 -12.41 -7.59
C THR A 30 8.70 -11.12 -8.17
N ALA A 31 8.02 -9.98 -7.96
CA ALA A 31 8.45 -8.70 -8.49
C ALA A 31 9.82 -8.27 -7.92
N PRO A 32 10.66 -7.58 -8.72
CA PRO A 32 11.91 -7.01 -8.24
C PRO A 32 11.67 -6.04 -7.08
N ALA A 33 12.53 -6.08 -6.05
CA ALA A 33 12.37 -5.19 -4.89
C ALA A 33 12.35 -3.71 -5.24
N LYS A 34 13.14 -3.28 -6.24
CA LYS A 34 13.10 -1.90 -6.71
C LYS A 34 11.68 -1.49 -7.13
N ASN A 35 10.94 -2.36 -7.81
CA ASN A 35 9.58 -2.09 -8.26
C ASN A 35 8.60 -2.09 -7.08
N LEU A 36 8.78 -3.00 -6.12
CA LEU A 36 7.96 -3.04 -4.90
C LEU A 36 8.16 -1.79 -4.03
N LEU A 37 9.41 -1.33 -3.87
CA LEU A 37 9.76 -0.11 -3.13
C LEU A 37 9.29 1.14 -3.85
N ASP A 38 9.41 1.21 -5.18
CA ASP A 38 8.86 2.31 -5.98
C ASP A 38 7.32 2.38 -5.84
N CYS A 39 6.64 1.23 -5.88
CA CYS A 39 5.21 1.14 -5.64
C CYS A 39 4.82 1.64 -4.24
N ALA A 40 5.53 1.20 -3.19
CA ALA A 40 5.31 1.67 -1.82
C ALA A 40 5.55 3.18 -1.69
N THR A 41 6.60 3.70 -2.33
CA THR A 41 6.95 5.12 -2.29
C THR A 41 5.86 5.98 -2.94
N LYS A 42 5.36 5.59 -4.11
CA LYS A 42 4.24 6.27 -4.79
C LYS A 42 2.98 6.32 -3.94
N ARG A 43 2.68 5.25 -3.21
CA ARG A 43 1.53 5.19 -2.30
C ARG A 43 1.70 6.09 -1.07
N ILE A 44 2.93 6.24 -0.55
CA ILE A 44 3.22 7.22 0.51
C ILE A 44 2.97 8.65 0.02
N TYR A 45 3.43 8.98 -1.19
CA TYR A 45 3.16 10.30 -1.77
C TYR A 45 1.67 10.54 -1.96
N LEU A 46 0.94 9.56 -2.50
CA LEU A 46 -0.52 9.67 -2.65
C LEU A 46 -1.25 9.84 -1.30
N ALA A 47 -0.77 9.19 -0.23
CA ALA A 47 -1.30 9.39 1.12
C ALA A 47 -1.08 10.84 1.60
N GLY A 48 0.09 11.41 1.30
CA GLY A 48 0.40 12.82 1.53
C GLY A 48 -0.54 13.75 0.75
N ASP A 49 -0.67 13.53 -0.56
CA ASP A 49 -1.53 14.34 -1.44
C ASP A 49 -2.99 14.34 -0.98
N LEU A 50 -3.52 13.19 -0.58
CA LEU A 50 -4.87 13.09 -0.01
C LEU A 50 -5.03 13.89 1.29
N SER A 51 -3.99 13.96 2.11
CA SER A 51 -4.00 14.76 3.34
C SER A 51 -3.95 16.25 3.02
N THR A 52 -3.18 16.64 2.01
CA THR A 52 -3.09 18.01 1.50
C THR A 52 -4.44 18.48 0.94
N ILE A 53 -5.11 17.66 0.12
CA ILE A 53 -6.43 17.98 -0.46
C ILE A 53 -7.47 18.29 0.61
N VAL A 54 -7.45 17.57 1.74
CA VAL A 54 -8.38 17.83 2.87
C VAL A 54 -8.21 19.24 3.44
N ASN A 55 -6.99 19.80 3.37
CA ASN A 55 -6.69 21.15 3.88
C ASN A 55 -6.84 22.25 2.83
N GLU A 56 -6.71 21.92 1.54
CA GLU A 56 -6.73 22.91 0.44
C GLU A 56 -8.12 23.12 -0.19
N VAL A 57 -9.03 22.15 -0.07
CA VAL A 57 -10.36 22.25 -0.69
C VAL A 57 -11.39 22.78 0.30
N ASP A 58 -11.87 23.99 0.03
CA ASP A 58 -12.97 24.59 0.78
C ASP A 58 -14.27 23.79 0.65
N ASN A 59 -15.09 23.80 1.71
CA ASN A 59 -16.44 23.22 1.75
C ASN A 59 -16.52 21.71 1.47
N LEU A 60 -15.45 20.93 1.72
CA LEU A 60 -15.54 19.48 1.66
C LEU A 60 -16.58 18.94 2.66
N PRO A 61 -17.53 18.08 2.23
CA PRO A 61 -18.44 17.44 3.16
C PRO A 61 -17.66 16.62 4.20
N THR A 62 -18.07 16.67 5.48
CA THR A 62 -17.39 15.93 6.56
C THR A 62 -17.24 14.43 6.26
N LYS A 63 -18.20 13.84 5.54
CA LYS A 63 -18.14 12.44 5.09
C LYS A 63 -17.01 12.19 4.08
N ALA A 64 -16.75 13.15 3.19
CA ALA A 64 -15.65 13.08 2.23
C ALA A 64 -14.30 13.20 2.95
N ILE A 65 -14.16 14.16 3.87
CA ILE A 65 -12.97 14.34 4.72
C ILE A 65 -12.62 13.04 5.45
N LYS A 66 -13.60 12.44 6.15
CA LYS A 66 -13.39 11.16 6.85
C LYS A 66 -12.90 10.05 5.93
N LYS A 67 -13.46 9.93 4.72
CA LYS A 67 -13.03 8.92 3.74
C LYS A 67 -11.62 9.17 3.22
N MET A 68 -11.25 10.43 2.98
CA MET A 68 -9.91 10.80 2.52
C MET A 68 -8.85 10.52 3.58
N VAL A 69 -9.13 10.85 4.84
CA VAL A 69 -8.24 10.53 5.98
C VAL A 69 -8.04 9.01 6.08
N LEU A 70 -9.13 8.23 6.08
CA LEU A 70 -9.05 6.77 6.15
C LEU A 70 -8.28 6.16 4.95
N ALA A 71 -8.49 6.69 3.75
CA ALA A 71 -7.77 6.23 2.56
C ALA A 71 -6.27 6.56 2.64
N SER A 72 -5.92 7.75 3.14
CA SER A 72 -4.53 8.16 3.37
C SER A 72 -3.84 7.25 4.39
N GLU A 73 -4.49 6.99 5.53
CA GLU A 73 -3.99 6.10 6.57
C GLU A 73 -3.76 4.68 6.06
N LEU A 74 -4.71 4.15 5.27
CA LEU A 74 -4.60 2.83 4.66
C LEU A 74 -3.39 2.76 3.70
N LEU A 75 -3.29 3.71 2.76
CA LEU A 75 -2.17 3.78 1.82
C LEU A 75 -0.82 3.87 2.52
N ARG A 76 -0.72 4.68 3.57
CA ARG A 76 0.50 4.83 4.37
C ARG A 76 0.85 3.53 5.09
N SER A 77 -0.11 2.94 5.80
CA SER A 77 0.08 1.68 6.53
C SER A 77 0.54 0.55 5.59
N ASP A 78 -0.14 0.40 4.46
CA ASP A 78 0.17 -0.64 3.47
C ASP A 78 1.55 -0.44 2.84
N SER A 79 1.93 0.81 2.58
CA SER A 79 3.26 1.11 2.03
C SER A 79 4.37 0.74 3.02
N LEU A 80 4.19 1.08 4.30
CA LEU A 80 5.15 0.74 5.35
C LEU A 80 5.28 -0.78 5.52
N ALA A 81 4.17 -1.51 5.51
CA ALA A 81 4.18 -2.97 5.60
C ALA A 81 4.86 -3.62 4.38
N LEU A 82 4.70 -3.05 3.18
CA LEU A 82 5.41 -3.52 1.97
C LEU A 82 6.90 -3.26 2.07
N ILE A 83 7.31 -2.08 2.53
CA ILE A 83 8.71 -1.75 2.76
C ILE A 83 9.31 -2.70 3.81
N GLU A 84 8.65 -2.92 4.95
CA GLU A 84 9.10 -3.85 6.00
C GLU A 84 9.27 -5.27 5.44
N THR A 85 8.30 -5.74 4.66
CA THR A 85 8.31 -7.08 4.04
C THR A 85 9.47 -7.23 3.05
N VAL A 86 9.67 -6.24 2.18
CA VAL A 86 10.79 -6.22 1.23
C VAL A 86 12.11 -6.18 2.00
N GLN A 87 12.28 -5.28 2.97
CA GLN A 87 13.51 -5.18 3.76
C GLN A 87 13.86 -6.49 4.48
N ASN A 88 12.88 -7.15 5.10
CA ASN A 88 13.09 -8.42 5.79
C ASN A 88 13.51 -9.53 4.82
N ARG A 89 12.93 -9.58 3.61
CA ARG A 89 13.34 -10.56 2.58
C ARG A 89 14.83 -10.44 2.20
N TYR A 90 15.38 -9.24 2.19
CA TYR A 90 16.78 -9.00 1.83
C TYR A 90 17.75 -9.11 3.02
N ARG A 91 17.27 -8.95 4.26
CA ARG A 91 18.06 -9.21 5.46
C ARG A 91 18.24 -10.71 5.76
N SER A 92 17.32 -11.54 5.30
CA SER A 92 17.35 -12.99 5.49
C SER A 92 18.05 -13.77 4.36
N LYS A 93 18.66 -13.07 3.40
CA LYS A 93 19.51 -13.64 2.35
C LYS A 93 20.96 -13.25 2.60
#